data_AF-A0A7X6M881-F1
#
_entry.id   AF-A0A7X6M881-F1
#
_cell.length_a   1.000
_cell.length_b   1.000
_cell.length_c   1.000
_cell.angle_alpha   90.00
_cell.angle_beta   90.00
_cell.angle_gamma   90.00
#
_symmetry.space_group_name_H-M   'P 1'
#
loop_
_entity.id
_entity.type
_entity.pdbx_description
1 polymer ?
#
loop_
_entity_poly.entity_id
_entity_poly.type
_entity_poly.pdbx_seq_one_letter_code
_entity_poly.pdbx_strand_id
1 'polypeptide(L)'
;MSLLNEQIDVRSTEGGTPARFTWRGRAYRVRRVIGDWPARPGAPGVPATQIHLLRVSAESDAGEPSIIDITRDLASDRWTMRRHWK
;
A
#
# COMPACT_ATOMS: atom_id res chain seq x y z
N MET A 1 -7.32 -6.50 -15.45
CA MET A 1 -6.82 -6.13 -14.10
C MET A 1 -7.53 -4.86 -13.67
N SER A 2 -8.04 -4.81 -12.45
CA SER A 2 -8.83 -3.68 -11.95
C SER A 2 -8.06 -2.89 -10.90
N LEU A 3 -8.24 -1.58 -10.91
CA LEU A 3 -7.76 -0.71 -9.84
C LEU A 3 -8.62 -0.94 -8.59
N LEU A 4 -7.97 -1.23 -7.48
CA LEU A 4 -8.62 -1.40 -6.18
C LEU A 4 -8.59 -0.07 -5.40
N ASN A 5 -9.47 0.04 -4.40
CA ASN A 5 -9.49 1.09 -3.38
C ASN A 5 -10.00 0.51 -2.05
N GLU A 6 -9.63 -0.74 -1.79
CA GLU A 6 -10.09 -1.47 -0.61
C GLU A 6 -9.20 -1.14 0.57
N GLN A 7 -9.79 -0.84 1.72
CA GLN A 7 -9.00 -0.59 2.92
C GLN A 7 -8.20 -1.83 3.30
N ILE A 8 -6.94 -1.61 3.68
CA ILE A 8 -6.10 -2.63 4.31
C ILE A 8 -5.89 -2.27 5.77
N ASP A 9 -5.70 -3.28 6.59
CA ASP A 9 -5.42 -3.09 8.01
C ASP A 9 -3.92 -3.29 8.23
N VAL A 10 -3.20 -2.17 8.37
CA VAL A 10 -1.76 -2.16 8.63
C VAL A 10 -1.53 -2.44 10.10
N ARG A 11 -0.87 -3.56 10.39
CA ARG A 11 -0.63 -4.05 11.75
C ARG A 11 0.64 -3.47 12.37
N SER A 12 1.62 -3.14 11.54
CA SER A 12 2.86 -2.52 12.00
C SER A 12 3.54 -1.76 10.87
N THR A 13 4.27 -0.72 11.26
CA THR A 13 5.11 0.09 10.37
C THR A 13 6.55 0.11 10.87
N GLU A 14 7.50 0.22 9.95
CA GLU A 14 8.92 0.44 10.21
C GLU A 14 9.37 1.67 9.43
N GLY A 15 9.87 2.69 10.11
CA GLY A 15 10.29 3.95 9.48
C GLY A 15 9.20 4.65 8.67
N GLY A 16 7.92 4.48 9.04
CA GLY A 16 6.78 5.04 8.30
C GLY A 16 6.32 4.23 7.08
N THR A 17 6.94 3.08 6.83
CA THR A 17 6.55 2.12 5.77
C THR A 17 5.86 0.91 6.41
N PRO A 18 4.92 0.23 5.73
CA PRO A 18 4.22 -0.90 6.32
C PRO A 18 5.13 -2.12 6.37
N ALA A 19 5.20 -2.75 7.54
CA ALA A 19 5.95 -3.99 7.75
C ALA A 19 5.03 -5.22 7.70
N ARG A 20 3.79 -5.08 8.20
CA ARG A 20 2.75 -6.12 8.15
C ARG A 20 1.38 -5.51 7.93
N PHE A 21 0.55 -6.18 7.13
CA PHE A 21 -0.85 -5.79 6.95
C PHE A 21 -1.72 -7.01 6.64
N THR A 22 -3.03 -6.85 6.81
CA THR A 22 -4.04 -7.84 6.42
C THR A 22 -4.94 -7.28 5.34
N TRP A 23 -5.24 -8.09 4.32
CA TRP A 23 -6.15 -7.76 3.24
C TRP A 23 -6.99 -8.99 2.85
N ARG A 24 -8.32 -8.82 2.81
CA ARG A 24 -9.29 -9.91 2.52
C ARG A 24 -9.03 -11.18 3.34
N GLY A 25 -8.73 -11.02 4.63
CA GLY A 25 -8.48 -12.11 5.56
C GLY A 25 -7.11 -12.79 5.42
N ARG A 26 -6.24 -12.36 4.49
CA ARG A 26 -4.87 -12.84 4.36
C ARG A 26 -3.87 -11.89 4.97
N ALA A 27 -2.90 -12.42 5.70
CA ALA A 27 -1.79 -11.64 6.24
C ALA A 27 -0.63 -11.56 5.24
N TYR A 28 -0.01 -10.39 5.19
CA TYR A 28 1.15 -10.12 4.34
C TYR A 28 2.28 -9.53 5.19
N ARG A 29 3.48 -10.08 5.05
CA ARG A 29 4.72 -9.50 5.55
C ARG A 29 5.41 -8.77 4.41
N VAL A 30 5.65 -7.47 4.58
CA VAL A 30 6.46 -6.71 3.63
C VAL A 30 7.92 -7.13 3.77
N ARG A 31 8.53 -7.48 2.64
CA ARG A 31 9.94 -7.87 2.54
C ARG A 31 10.82 -6.68 2.18
N ARG A 32 10.33 -5.80 1.29
CA ARG A 32 10.97 -4.54 0.92
C ARG A 32 9.99 -3.58 0.26
N VAL A 33 10.25 -2.29 0.41
CA VAL A 33 9.64 -1.25 -0.42
C VAL A 33 10.45 -1.14 -1.72
N ILE A 34 9.77 -1.26 -2.86
CA ILE A 34 10.34 -1.15 -4.20
C ILE A 34 10.28 0.30 -4.69
N GLY A 35 9.24 1.02 -4.31
CA GLY A 35 9.09 2.44 -4.65
C GLY A 35 8.09 3.13 -3.75
N ASP A 36 8.32 4.42 -3.55
CA ASP A 36 7.45 5.36 -2.86
C ASP A 36 7.34 6.61 -3.73
N TRP A 37 6.11 6.95 -4.12
CA TRP A 37 5.82 8.11 -4.93
C TRP A 37 4.64 8.88 -4.33
N PRO A 38 4.68 10.23 -4.31
CA PRO A 38 3.46 10.98 -4.07
C PRO A 38 2.44 10.62 -5.17
N ALA A 39 1.20 10.36 -4.78
CA ALA A 39 0.13 10.17 -5.74
C ALA A 39 -0.04 11.48 -6.52
N ARG A 40 -0.08 11.41 -7.86
CA ARG A 40 -0.24 12.61 -8.68
C ARG A 40 -1.53 13.34 -8.29
N PRO A 41 -1.52 14.69 -8.23
CA PRO A 41 -2.75 15.45 -8.13
C PRO A 41 -3.70 15.04 -9.26
N GLY A 42 -4.98 14.83 -8.93
CA GLY A 42 -5.99 14.48 -9.93
C GLY A 42 -6.29 15.61 -10.93
N ALA A 43 -5.95 16.85 -10.58
CA ALA A 43 -6.13 18.03 -11.44
C ALA A 43 -5.07 19.11 -11.16
N PRO A 44 -4.71 19.94 -12.16
CA PRO A 44 -3.88 21.13 -11.95
C PRO A 44 -4.52 22.07 -10.91
N GLY A 45 -3.73 22.57 -9.97
CA GLY A 45 -4.20 23.49 -8.92
C GLY A 45 -4.77 22.82 -7.66
N VAL A 46 -4.91 21.49 -7.65
CA VAL A 46 -5.15 20.75 -6.40
C VAL A 46 -3.80 20.56 -5.70
N PRO A 47 -3.68 20.90 -4.40
CA PRO A 47 -2.48 20.61 -3.63
C PRO A 47 -2.05 19.16 -3.82
N ALA A 48 -0.74 18.89 -3.84
CA ALA A 48 -0.23 17.53 -3.86
C ALA A 48 -1.00 16.73 -2.80
N THR A 49 -1.70 15.68 -3.25
CA THR A 49 -2.51 14.89 -2.33
C THR A 49 -1.55 14.36 -1.28
N GLN A 50 -1.93 14.41 -0.01
CA GLN A 50 -1.19 13.80 1.10
C GLN A 50 -1.16 12.25 0.98
N ILE A 51 -1.39 11.73 -0.22
CA ILE A 51 -1.49 10.32 -0.53
C ILE A 51 -0.17 9.88 -1.15
N HIS A 52 0.47 8.89 -0.56
CA HIS A 52 1.62 8.21 -1.12
C HIS A 52 1.20 6.89 -1.74
N LEU A 53 1.79 6.54 -2.87
CA LEU A 53 1.72 5.22 -3.50
C LEU A 53 3.01 4.47 -3.16
N LEU A 54 2.88 3.38 -2.42
CA LEU A 54 3.98 2.49 -2.13
C LEU A 54 3.83 1.22 -2.96
N ARG A 55 4.89 0.83 -3.67
CA ARG A 55 5.03 -0.50 -4.25
C ARG A 55 5.90 -1.34 -3.32
N VAL A 56 5.38 -2.47 -2.87
CA VAL A 56 6.08 -3.37 -1.95
C VAL A 56 6.20 -4.76 -2.53
N SER A 57 7.30 -5.43 -2.20
CA SER A 57 7.36 -6.89 -2.26
C SER A 57 6.91 -7.42 -0.91
N ALA A 58 5.96 -8.35 -0.93
CA ALA A 58 5.41 -8.96 0.26
C ALA A 58 5.33 -10.48 0.10
N GLU A 59 5.20 -11.17 1.22
CA GLU A 59 5.03 -12.61 1.32
C GLU A 59 3.76 -12.87 2.14
N SER A 60 2.87 -13.74 1.65
CA SER A 60 1.68 -14.13 2.41
C SER A 60 2.05 -15.01 3.61
N ASP A 61 1.10 -15.22 4.51
CA ASP A 61 1.16 -16.25 5.56
C ASP A 61 1.43 -17.66 5.04
N ALA A 62 1.00 -17.97 3.82
CA ALA A 62 1.31 -19.23 3.13
C ALA A 62 2.70 -19.26 2.45
N GLY A 63 3.50 -18.20 2.57
CA GLY A 63 4.82 -18.10 1.94
C GLY A 63 4.79 -17.69 0.46
N GLU A 64 3.63 -17.28 -0.06
CA GLU A 64 3.50 -16.90 -1.47
C GLU A 64 4.06 -15.48 -1.69
N PRO A 65 5.05 -15.29 -2.59
CA PRO A 65 5.54 -13.96 -2.90
C PRO A 65 4.49 -13.16 -3.69
N SER A 66 4.50 -11.83 -3.53
CA SER A 66 3.62 -10.93 -4.24
C SER A 66 4.25 -9.55 -4.40
N ILE A 67 3.88 -8.85 -5.47
CA ILE A 67 4.10 -7.40 -5.59
C ILE A 67 2.77 -6.72 -5.33
N ILE A 68 2.78 -5.64 -4.54
CA ILE A 68 1.56 -4.98 -4.09
C ILE A 68 1.76 -3.48 -4.18
N ASP A 69 0.84 -2.79 -4.87
CA ASP A 69 0.70 -1.34 -4.74
C ASP A 69 -0.34 -1.05 -3.67
N ILE A 70 0.05 -0.27 -2.67
CA ILE A 70 -0.82 0.26 -1.63
C ILE A 70 -0.73 1.78 -1.61
N THR A 71 -1.79 2.45 -1.20
CA THR A 71 -1.74 3.88 -0.93
C THR A 71 -1.82 4.16 0.56
N ARG A 72 -1.12 5.20 1.02
CA ARG A 72 -1.21 5.76 2.36
C ARG A 72 -1.69 7.20 2.25
N ASP A 73 -2.84 7.51 2.81
CA ASP A 73 -3.28 8.88 3.01
C ASP A 73 -2.70 9.40 4.34
N LEU A 74 -1.73 10.32 4.28
CA LEU A 74 -1.08 10.91 5.45
C LEU A 74 -2.01 11.83 6.26
N ALA A 75 -3.12 12.31 5.68
CA ALA A 75 -4.08 13.15 6.38
C ALA A 75 -4.89 12.36 7.40
N SER A 76 -5.28 11.14 7.00
CA SER A 76 -6.17 10.25 7.75
C SER A 76 -5.47 9.00 8.29
N ASP A 77 -4.18 8.83 7.99
CA ASP A 77 -3.39 7.62 8.16
C ASP A 77 -4.08 6.35 7.60
N ARG A 78 -4.91 6.52 6.57
CA ARG A 78 -5.67 5.43 5.97
C ARG A 78 -4.85 4.74 4.88
N TRP A 79 -4.83 3.41 4.93
CA TRP A 79 -4.15 2.58 3.95
C TRP A 79 -5.14 1.85 3.05
N THR A 80 -4.86 1.81 1.74
CA THR A 80 -5.70 1.05 0.80
C THR A 80 -4.88 0.21 -0.16
N MET A 81 -5.47 -0.90 -0.59
CA MET A 81 -4.99 -1.76 -1.67
C MET A 81 -5.28 -1.08 -3.01
N ARG A 82 -4.26 -0.96 -3.86
CA ARG A 82 -4.40 -0.38 -5.20
C ARG A 82 -4.25 -1.41 -6.31
N ARG A 83 -3.22 -2.27 -6.23
CA ARG A 83 -2.97 -3.36 -7.17
C ARG A 83 -2.28 -4.51 -6.47
N HIS A 84 -2.57 -5.74 -6.89
CA HIS A 84 -1.93 -6.95 -6.39
C HIS A 84 -1.51 -7.83 -7.56
N TRP A 85 -0.23 -8.20 -7.59
CA TRP A 85 0.34 -9.20 -8.49
C TRP A 85 0.80 -10.39 -7.65
N LYS A 86 0.22 -11.57 -7.94
CA LYS A 86 0.59 -12.87 -7.38
C LYS A 86 1.35 -13.68 -8.43
#